data_AF-A0A954T177-F1
#
_entry.id   AF-A0A954T177-F1
#
_cell.length_a   1.000
_cell.length_b   1.000
_cell.length_c   1.000
_cell.angle_alpha   90.00
_cell.angle_beta   90.00
_cell.angle_gamma   90.00
#
_symmetry.space_group_name_H-M   'P 1'
#
loop_
_entity.id
_entity.type
_entity.pdbx_description
1 polymer ?
#
loop_
_entity_poly.entity_id
_entity_poly.type
_entity_poly.pdbx_seq_one_letter_code
_entity_poly.pdbx_strand_id
1 'polypeptide(L)'
;MVFRMIFECLFAAIPGRLLLVLFVGLGGGFCSRAEVHAGPLLAGAAKVDITNDEAGPAEGRLHVRSLVLTQDDTTAVLLTLDVVAIGEIGYVKNDYLPNVR
;
A
#
# COMPACT_ATOMS: atom_id res chain seq x y z
N MET A 1 -14.29 0.65 35.70
CA MET A 1 -15.57 -0.09 35.89
C MET A 1 -16.56 0.61 36.84
N VAL A 2 -16.16 1.58 37.68
CA VAL A 2 -17.07 2.21 38.67
C VAL A 2 -17.80 3.47 38.16
N PHE A 3 -17.27 4.14 37.14
CA PHE A 3 -17.83 5.42 36.65
C PHE A 3 -19.02 5.29 35.68
N ARG A 4 -19.44 4.05 35.36
CA ARG A 4 -20.43 3.75 34.31
C ARG A 4 -21.86 3.52 34.83
N MET A 5 -22.11 3.68 36.13
CA MET A 5 -23.37 3.25 36.77
C MET A 5 -24.27 4.40 37.25
N ILE A 6 -23.74 5.62 37.40
CA ILE A 6 -24.52 6.78 37.90
C ILE A 6 -25.31 7.48 36.79
N PHE A 7 -24.94 7.26 35.52
CA PHE A 7 -25.52 8.00 34.40
C PHE A 7 -26.83 7.41 33.84
N GLU A 8 -27.11 6.13 34.12
CA GLU A 8 -28.29 5.40 33.61
C GLU A 8 -29.59 5.72 34.38
N CYS A 9 -29.52 6.19 35.63
CA CYS A 9 -30.72 6.36 36.45
C CYS A 9 -31.49 7.68 36.23
N LEU A 10 -30.86 8.72 35.67
CA LEU A 10 -31.46 10.07 35.67
C LEU A 10 -32.26 10.40 34.40
N PHE A 11 -32.23 9.57 33.35
CA PHE A 11 -32.84 9.93 32.06
C PHE A 11 -34.24 9.33 31.82
N ALA A 12 -34.80 8.59 32.79
CA ALA A 12 -35.99 7.78 32.57
C ALA A 12 -37.36 8.49 32.74
N ALA A 13 -37.48 9.78 33.10
CA ALA A 13 -38.78 10.23 33.65
C ALA A 13 -39.29 11.67 33.44
N ILE A 14 -38.95 12.42 32.37
CA ILE A 14 -39.70 13.67 32.06
C ILE A 14 -40.08 13.75 30.58
N PRO A 15 -41.38 13.68 30.22
CA PRO A 15 -41.84 13.51 28.85
C PRO A 15 -42.18 14.83 28.17
N GLY A 16 -42.04 14.81 26.85
CA GLY A 16 -42.99 15.52 25.99
C GLY A 16 -42.47 16.81 25.35
N ARG A 17 -42.28 16.70 24.03
CA ARG A 17 -42.61 17.75 23.04
C ARG A 17 -41.56 18.84 22.73
N LEU A 18 -40.31 18.67 23.17
CA LEU A 18 -39.19 19.54 22.77
C LEU A 18 -38.01 18.75 22.17
N LEU A 19 -38.28 17.71 21.37
CA LEU A 19 -37.25 16.81 20.84
C LEU A 19 -37.03 16.93 19.31
N LEU A 20 -37.77 17.78 18.61
CA LEU A 20 -37.71 17.84 17.14
C LEU A 20 -36.81 18.95 16.56
N VAL A 21 -36.12 19.76 17.37
CA VAL A 21 -35.32 20.89 16.83
C VAL A 21 -33.80 20.70 17.03
N LEU A 22 -33.36 19.70 17.79
CA LEU A 22 -31.94 19.47 18.08
C LEU A 22 -31.30 18.29 17.33
N PHE A 23 -32.03 17.61 16.44
CA PHE A 23 -31.45 16.53 15.62
C PHE A 23 -30.72 17.03 14.37
N VAL A 24 -30.96 18.26 13.92
CA VAL A 24 -30.28 18.84 12.74
C VAL A 24 -28.98 19.58 13.12
N GLY A 25 -28.78 19.91 14.39
CA GLY A 25 -27.58 20.62 14.87
C GLY A 25 -26.45 19.73 15.41
N LEU A 26 -26.69 18.43 15.62
CA LEU A 26 -25.76 17.48 16.23
C LEU A 26 -25.50 16.23 15.37
N GLY A 27 -25.87 16.30 14.09
CA GLY A 27 -25.49 15.34 13.04
C GLY A 27 -24.13 15.66 12.41
N GLY A 28 -23.34 16.56 13.01
CA GLY A 28 -21.92 16.69 12.76
C GLY A 28 -21.22 15.46 13.31
N GLY A 29 -21.42 14.33 12.64
CA GLY A 29 -20.70 13.10 12.88
C GLY A 29 -19.23 13.42 12.80
N PHE A 30 -18.61 13.56 13.97
CA PHE A 30 -17.17 13.44 14.13
C PHE A 30 -16.83 12.02 13.69
N CYS A 31 -16.67 11.84 12.37
CA CYS A 31 -15.81 10.81 11.83
C CYS A 31 -14.43 11.16 12.38
N SER A 32 -14.11 10.60 13.55
CA SER A 32 -12.74 10.49 14.01
C SER A 32 -11.99 9.77 12.91
N ARG A 33 -11.30 10.55 12.06
CA ARG A 33 -10.36 10.04 11.08
C ARG A 33 -9.26 9.42 11.94
N ALA A 34 -9.28 8.10 12.10
CA ALA A 34 -8.10 7.41 12.59
C ALA A 34 -7.00 7.76 11.58
N GLU A 35 -6.08 8.65 11.94
CA GLU A 35 -4.85 8.83 11.19
C GLU A 35 -4.08 7.53 11.38
N VAL A 36 -4.27 6.62 10.42
CA VAL A 36 -3.33 5.53 10.19
C VAL A 36 -2.06 6.22 9.75
N HIS A 37 -1.17 6.48 10.72
CA HIS A 37 0.16 7.02 10.47
C HIS A 37 1.00 5.91 9.86
N ALA A 38 0.88 5.76 8.53
CA ALA A 38 1.75 4.88 7.78
C ALA A 38 3.18 5.45 7.88
N GLY A 39 4.16 4.59 8.13
CA GLY A 39 5.56 5.01 8.23
C GLY A 39 6.02 5.71 6.94
N PRO A 40 7.13 6.47 7.01
CA PRO A 40 7.69 7.13 5.83
C PRO A 40 7.97 6.09 4.73
N LEU A 41 7.53 6.37 3.51
CA LEU A 41 7.79 5.52 2.36
C LEU A 41 9.25 5.69 1.92
N LEU A 42 10.04 4.63 2.05
CA LEU A 42 11.42 4.57 1.59
C LEU A 42 11.45 4.05 0.16
N ALA A 43 12.37 4.58 -0.66
CA ALA A 43 12.55 4.15 -2.03
C ALA A 43 14.03 3.94 -2.35
N GLY A 44 14.33 2.87 -3.08
CA GLY A 44 15.66 2.57 -3.63
C GLY A 44 15.55 2.26 -5.11
N ALA A 45 16.51 2.74 -5.91
CA ALA A 45 16.58 2.46 -7.33
C ALA A 45 17.93 1.84 -7.68
N ALA A 46 17.93 0.80 -8.51
CA ALA A 46 19.16 0.22 -9.04
C ALA A 46 18.99 -0.17 -10.52
N LYS A 47 20.12 -0.20 -11.24
CA LYS A 47 20.21 -0.54 -12.65
C LYS A 47 21.41 -1.46 -12.87
N VAL A 48 21.21 -2.54 -13.62
CA VAL A 48 22.25 -3.53 -13.94
C VAL A 48 22.26 -3.81 -15.44
N ASP A 49 23.44 -3.88 -16.04
CA ASP A 49 23.63 -4.30 -17.44
C ASP A 49 23.51 -5.83 -17.52
N ILE A 50 22.65 -6.30 -18.42
CA ILE A 50 22.38 -7.73 -18.67
C ILE A 50 22.68 -8.12 -20.12
N THR A 51 23.42 -7.28 -20.84
CA THR A 51 23.80 -7.55 -22.24
C THR A 51 24.60 -8.83 -22.32
N ASN A 52 24.14 -9.76 -23.18
CA ASN A 52 24.90 -10.96 -23.50
C ASN A 52 25.68 -10.73 -24.79
N ASP A 53 26.99 -10.51 -24.65
CA ASP A 53 27.90 -10.27 -25.78
C ASP A 53 28.11 -11.54 -26.65
N GLU A 54 27.79 -12.74 -26.14
CA GLU A 54 27.90 -14.01 -26.86
C GLU A 54 26.66 -14.35 -27.70
N ALA A 55 25.51 -13.70 -27.46
CA ALA A 55 24.25 -13.95 -28.16
C ALA A 55 24.17 -13.32 -29.56
N GLY A 56 25.23 -12.64 -29.99
CA GLY A 56 25.30 -11.90 -31.26
C GLY A 56 25.24 -10.38 -31.07
N PRO A 57 25.31 -9.59 -32.15
CA PRO A 57 25.32 -8.14 -32.06
C PRO A 57 24.00 -7.63 -31.45
N ALA A 58 24.06 -7.11 -30.22
CA ALA A 58 22.92 -6.44 -29.60
C ALA A 58 22.76 -5.02 -30.21
N GLU A 59 21.52 -4.61 -30.47
CA GLU A 59 21.21 -3.25 -30.99
C GLU A 59 21.60 -2.15 -29.97
N GLY A 60 21.77 -2.53 -28.70
CA GLY A 60 22.24 -1.67 -27.63
C GLY A 60 22.45 -2.45 -26.32
N ARG A 61 22.87 -1.74 -25.27
CA ARG A 61 23.03 -2.34 -23.94
C ARG A 61 21.67 -2.59 -23.29
N LEU A 62 21.38 -3.84 -22.98
CA LEU A 62 20.17 -4.27 -22.28
C LEU A 62 20.33 -4.11 -20.78
N HIS A 63 19.28 -3.68 -20.09
CA HIS A 63 19.35 -3.43 -18.66
C HIS A 63 18.14 -3.95 -17.91
N VAL A 64 18.38 -4.33 -16.66
CA VAL A 64 17.34 -4.49 -15.64
C VAL A 64 17.34 -3.26 -14.76
N ARG A 65 16.16 -2.72 -14.49
CA ARG A 65 15.96 -1.61 -13.56
C ARG A 65 15.02 -2.06 -12.46
N SER A 66 15.36 -1.68 -11.24
CA SER A 66 14.57 -1.96 -10.05
C SER A 66 14.18 -0.66 -9.35
N LEU A 67 12.94 -0.63 -8.88
CA LEU A 67 12.43 0.34 -7.93
C LEU A 67 11.87 -0.43 -6.74
N VAL A 68 12.55 -0.33 -5.60
CA VAL A 68 12.15 -0.94 -4.33
C VAL A 68 11.45 0.12 -3.51
N LEU A 69 10.24 -0.17 -3.05
CA LEU A 69 9.44 0.68 -2.17
C LEU A 69 9.23 -0.07 -0.86
N THR A 70 9.56 0.54 0.27
CA THR A 70 9.39 -0.05 1.60
C THR A 70 8.63 0.91 2.50
N GLN A 71 7.58 0.40 3.15
CA GLN A 71 6.82 1.10 4.18
C GLN A 71 6.54 0.12 5.31
N ASP A 72 7.04 0.44 6.50
CA ASP A 72 6.93 -0.42 7.68
C ASP A 72 7.40 -1.86 7.37
N ASP A 73 6.51 -2.86 7.48
CA ASP A 73 6.81 -4.27 7.19
C ASP A 73 6.52 -4.70 5.74
N THR A 74 6.08 -3.77 4.89
CA THR A 74 5.71 -4.04 3.50
C THR A 74 6.79 -3.57 2.53
N THR A 75 7.29 -4.49 1.71
CA THR A 75 8.20 -4.17 0.59
C THR A 75 7.56 -4.57 -0.74
N ALA A 76 7.52 -3.62 -1.67
CA ALA A 76 7.11 -3.83 -3.05
C ALA A 76 8.30 -3.56 -3.98
N VAL A 77 8.51 -4.45 -4.95
CA VAL A 77 9.60 -4.31 -5.93
C VAL A 77 9.00 -4.26 -7.33
N LEU A 78 9.29 -3.18 -8.05
CA LEU A 78 8.98 -3.05 -9.48
C LEU A 78 10.25 -3.29 -10.29
N LEU A 79 10.24 -4.37 -11.07
CA LEU A 79 11.33 -4.73 -11.98
C LEU A 79 10.90 -4.49 -13.41
N THR A 80 11.77 -3.83 -14.19
CA THR A 80 11.63 -3.71 -15.64
C THR A 80 12.87 -4.30 -16.30
N LEU A 81 12.64 -5.20 -17.24
CA LEU A 81 13.69 -5.88 -17.98
C LEU A 81 13.59 -5.48 -19.44
N ASP A 82 14.71 -5.02 -20.00
CA ASP A 82 14.84 -4.76 -21.44
C ASP A 82 15.21 -6.06 -22.15
N VAL A 83 14.19 -6.89 -22.42
CA VAL A 83 14.34 -8.20 -23.08
C VAL A 83 13.16 -8.47 -24.01
N VAL A 84 13.41 -9.23 -25.07
CA VAL A 84 12.36 -9.67 -26.02
C VAL A 84 11.31 -10.54 -25.33
N ALA A 85 11.78 -11.48 -24.51
CA ALA A 85 10.93 -12.39 -23.75
C ALA A 85 11.66 -12.88 -22.49
N ILE A 86 10.87 -13.20 -21.46
CA ILE A 86 11.28 -13.98 -20.30
C ILE A 86 10.78 -15.40 -20.56
N GLY A 87 11.70 -16.35 -20.78
CA GLY A 87 11.37 -17.75 -21.05
C GLY A 87 11.87 -18.28 -22.39
N GLU A 88 11.01 -18.98 -23.13
CA GLU A 88 11.38 -19.86 -24.27
C GLU A 88 12.11 -19.20 -25.44
N ILE A 89 11.79 -17.96 -25.79
CA ILE A 89 12.25 -17.32 -27.04
C ILE A 89 13.44 -16.35 -26.79
N GLY A 90 13.82 -16.15 -25.53
CA GLY A 90 14.87 -15.21 -25.11
C GLY A 90 16.03 -15.87 -24.37
N TYR A 91 17.06 -15.09 -24.08
CA TYR A 91 18.19 -15.54 -23.25
C TYR A 91 17.80 -15.73 -21.77
N VAL A 92 16.79 -14.99 -21.30
CA VAL A 92 16.27 -15.14 -19.95
C VAL A 92 15.49 -16.45 -19.88
N LYS A 93 16.00 -17.41 -19.11
CA LYS A 93 15.42 -18.75 -18.96
C LYS A 93 14.09 -18.73 -18.21
N ASN A 94 13.29 -19.79 -18.40
CA ASN A 94 12.00 -20.01 -17.73
C ASN A 94 12.11 -20.11 -16.20
N ASP A 95 13.29 -20.41 -15.67
CA ASP A 95 13.57 -20.46 -14.24
C ASP A 95 13.78 -19.07 -13.61
N TYR A 96 13.74 -17.99 -14.40
CA TYR A 96 13.98 -16.64 -13.88
C TYR A 96 12.92 -16.21 -12.86
N LEU A 97 11.62 -16.32 -13.18
CA LEU A 97 10.54 -15.83 -12.31
C LEU A 97 10.49 -16.52 -10.93
N PRO A 98 10.63 -17.85 -10.81
CA PRO A 98 10.72 -18.51 -9.50
C PRO A 98 11.90 -18.07 -8.63
N ASN A 99 12.95 -17.51 -9.22
CA ASN A 99 14.13 -17.05 -8.51
C ASN A 99 14.05 -15.57 -8.06
N VAL A 100 13.08 -14.81 -8.56
CA VAL A 100 12.83 -13.42 -8.12
C VAL A 100 12.08 -13.44 -6.78
N ARG A 101 12.59 -12.70 -5.80
CA ARG A 101 12.06 -12.61 -4.43
C ARG A 101 11.88 -11.17 -4.00
#